data_AF-A0A7C5FU45-F1
#
_entry.id   AF-A0A7C5FU45-F1
#
_cell.length_a   1.000
_cell.length_b   1.000
_cell.length_c   1.000
_cell.angle_alpha   90.00
_cell.angle_beta   90.00
_cell.angle_gamma   90.00
#
_symmetry.space_group_name_H-M   'P 1'
#
loop_
_entity.id
_entity.type
_entity.pdbx_description
1 polymer ?
#
loop_
_entity_poly.entity_id
_entity_poly.type
_entity_poly.pdbx_seq_one_letter_code
_entity_poly.pdbx_strand_id
1 'polypeptide(L)'
;MPSIADLKLDKRNARKRGPRAEGMLVASLQEVGAARSIVIDETNRVLAGNGTVAAAAEAGIERVKVVDADGETIVAVRRSGLSEKQKARLALLDNRTAELAEWDAEMLASLAEDGVELDDLWSRDELTAVLNQVPTYEPVGPDEQGRLDQKATVKCPECGHEFTP
;
A
#
# COMPACT_ATOMS: atom_id res chain seq x y z
N MET A 1 -11.19 12.10 24.83
CA MET A 1 -9.82 12.11 24.27
C MET A 1 -9.94 11.63 22.84
N PRO A 2 -9.18 12.20 21.89
CA PRO A 2 -9.17 11.71 20.52
C PRO A 2 -8.88 10.21 20.47
N SER A 3 -9.54 9.52 19.55
CA SER A 3 -9.40 8.09 19.30
C SER A 3 -9.01 7.83 17.85
N ILE A 4 -8.52 6.62 17.58
CA ILE A 4 -8.27 6.15 16.21
C ILE A 4 -9.55 6.20 15.36
N ALA A 5 -10.72 5.98 15.96
CA ALA A 5 -12.00 6.05 15.26
C ALA A 5 -12.36 7.47 14.77
N ASP A 6 -11.74 8.50 15.31
CA ASP A 6 -11.93 9.89 14.87
C ASP A 6 -11.11 10.23 13.61
N LEU A 7 -10.19 9.35 13.21
CA LEU A 7 -9.34 9.50 12.03
C LEU A 7 -10.03 8.93 10.79
N LYS A 8 -9.85 9.61 9.66
CA LYS A 8 -10.38 9.18 8.36
C LYS A 8 -9.23 8.61 7.54
N LEU A 9 -9.27 7.30 7.29
CA LEU A 9 -8.35 6.70 6.33
C LEU A 9 -8.50 7.37 4.97
N ASP A 10 -7.37 7.59 4.31
CA ASP A 10 -7.37 8.17 2.98
C ASP A 10 -7.86 7.14 1.96
N LYS A 11 -9.02 7.41 1.37
CA LYS A 11 -9.61 6.60 0.30
C LYS A 11 -8.76 6.57 -0.97
N ARG A 12 -7.84 7.52 -1.11
CA ARG A 12 -6.90 7.63 -2.24
C ARG A 12 -5.47 7.21 -1.88
N ASN A 13 -5.28 6.50 -0.77
CA ASN A 13 -3.98 6.02 -0.35
C ASN A 13 -3.40 5.03 -1.39
N ALA A 14 -2.35 5.43 -2.08
CA ALA A 14 -1.70 4.63 -3.13
C ALA A 14 -0.77 3.52 -2.60
N ARG A 15 -0.86 3.18 -1.31
CA ARG A 15 -0.05 2.12 -0.68
C ARG A 15 -0.91 0.96 -0.24
N LYS A 16 -0.76 -0.19 -0.91
CA LYS A 16 -1.40 -1.46 -0.57
C LYS A 16 -0.50 -2.27 0.36
N ARG A 17 -1.13 -3.08 1.22
CA ARG A 17 -0.44 -4.05 2.09
C ARG A 17 -1.07 -5.41 1.85
N GLY A 18 -0.26 -6.36 1.40
CA GLY A 18 -0.68 -7.77 1.37
C GLY A 18 -0.75 -8.36 2.80
N PRO A 19 -1.35 -9.56 2.96
CA PRO A 19 -1.56 -10.18 4.27
C PRO A 19 -0.29 -10.31 5.12
N ARG A 20 0.84 -10.58 4.47
CA ARG A 20 2.15 -10.64 5.15
C ARG A 20 2.58 -9.29 5.72
N ALA A 21 2.41 -8.22 4.95
CA ALA A 21 2.82 -6.87 5.35
C ALA A 21 1.92 -6.34 6.48
N GLU A 22 0.62 -6.62 6.38
CA GLU A 22 -0.38 -6.27 7.40
C GLU A 22 -0.14 -7.03 8.70
N GLY A 23 -0.04 -8.36 8.65
CA GLY A 23 0.23 -9.17 9.84
C GLY A 23 1.54 -8.81 10.54
N MET A 24 2.59 -8.47 9.78
CA MET A 24 3.85 -7.98 10.38
C MET A 24 3.67 -6.63 11.08
N LEU A 25 2.87 -5.72 10.52
CA LEU A 25 2.61 -4.42 11.11
C LEU A 25 1.79 -4.53 12.40
N VAL A 26 0.75 -5.38 12.40
CA VAL A 26 -0.05 -5.69 13.60
C VAL A 26 0.84 -6.31 14.68
N ALA A 27 1.65 -7.31 14.33
CA ALA A 27 2.60 -7.94 15.26
C ALA A 27 3.62 -6.94 15.80
N SER A 28 4.09 -6.01 14.97
CA SER A 28 4.98 -4.92 15.41
C SER A 28 4.30 -4.04 16.47
N LEU A 29 3.06 -3.62 16.21
CA LEU A 29 2.30 -2.81 17.17
C LEU A 29 2.01 -3.55 18.47
N GLN A 30 1.76 -4.86 18.41
CA GLN A 30 1.62 -5.70 19.61
C GLN A 30 2.93 -5.84 20.39
N GLU A 31 4.07 -5.96 19.71
CA GLU A 31 5.37 -6.19 20.35
C GLU A 31 5.97 -4.91 20.97
N VAL A 32 5.94 -3.80 20.24
CA VAL A 32 6.65 -2.55 20.61
C VAL A 32 5.71 -1.35 20.79
N GLY A 33 4.41 -1.52 20.55
CA GLY A 33 3.41 -0.45 20.61
C GLY A 33 3.51 0.53 19.44
N ALA A 34 2.69 1.58 19.47
CA ALA A 34 2.72 2.67 18.50
C ALA A 34 4.04 3.47 18.57
N ALA A 35 4.99 3.12 17.71
CA ALA A 35 6.34 3.67 17.71
C ALA A 35 6.49 4.91 16.82
N ARG A 36 5.97 4.84 15.60
CA ARG A 36 6.01 5.91 14.61
C ARG A 36 4.73 6.74 14.66
N SER A 37 4.85 8.05 14.51
CA SER A 37 3.70 8.94 14.35
C SER A 37 3.07 8.78 12.97
N ILE A 38 1.84 9.25 12.86
CA ILE A 38 1.10 9.41 11.61
C ILE A 38 1.01 10.90 11.27
N VAL A 39 0.68 11.23 10.03
CA VAL A 39 0.41 12.60 9.59
C VAL A 39 -1.04 12.70 9.18
N ILE A 40 -1.74 13.69 9.72
CA ILE A 40 -3.15 13.98 9.41
C ILE A 40 -3.31 15.42 8.94
N ASP A 41 -4.35 15.69 8.16
CA ASP A 41 -4.76 17.06 7.80
C ASP A 41 -5.73 17.66 8.84
N GLU A 42 -6.13 18.91 8.63
CA GLU A 42 -7.07 19.66 9.47
C GLU A 42 -8.46 19.04 9.60
N THR A 43 -8.78 18.05 8.75
CA THR A 43 -10.06 17.33 8.75
C THR A 43 -9.96 15.91 9.35
N ASN A 44 -8.81 15.59 9.96
CA ASN A 44 -8.41 14.27 10.46
C ASN A 44 -8.23 13.21 9.36
N ARG A 45 -7.99 13.59 8.10
CA ARG A 45 -7.63 12.63 7.05
C ARG A 45 -6.18 12.19 7.23
N VAL A 46 -5.93 10.88 7.15
CA VAL A 46 -4.59 10.32 7.29
C VAL A 46 -3.81 10.46 5.98
N LEU A 47 -2.87 11.39 5.93
CA LEU A 47 -1.99 11.61 4.78
C LEU A 47 -0.83 10.60 4.75
N ALA A 48 -0.30 10.24 5.93
CA ALA A 48 0.74 9.24 6.07
C ALA A 48 0.46 8.34 7.28
N GLY A 49 0.63 7.04 7.11
CA GLY A 49 0.37 6.05 8.17
C GLY A 49 -0.99 5.35 8.09
N ASN A 50 -1.65 5.34 6.93
CA ASN A 50 -2.92 4.62 6.72
C ASN A 50 -2.88 3.17 7.23
N GLY A 51 -1.84 2.41 6.85
CA GLY A 51 -1.64 1.05 7.33
C GLY A 51 -1.42 0.96 8.85
N THR A 52 -0.72 1.94 9.44
CA THR A 52 -0.49 1.98 10.89
C THR A 52 -1.80 2.20 11.65
N VAL A 53 -2.69 3.06 11.15
CA VAL A 53 -4.00 3.31 11.75
C VAL A 53 -4.88 2.06 11.67
N ALA A 54 -4.94 1.40 10.51
CA ALA A 54 -5.67 0.14 10.34
C ALA A 54 -5.15 -0.96 11.27
N ALA A 55 -3.83 -1.19 11.28
CA ALA A 55 -3.20 -2.20 12.12
C ALA A 55 -3.28 -1.88 13.62
N ALA A 56 -3.33 -0.59 14.00
CA ALA A 56 -3.49 -0.18 15.40
C ALA A 56 -4.88 -0.53 15.93
N ALA A 57 -5.92 -0.36 15.12
CA ALA A 57 -7.26 -0.83 15.47
C ALA A 57 -7.29 -2.35 15.70
N GLU A 58 -6.67 -3.13 14.82
CA GLU A 58 -6.56 -4.59 14.98
C GLU A 58 -5.72 -4.99 16.21
N ALA A 59 -4.66 -4.24 16.51
CA ALA A 59 -3.82 -4.44 17.69
C ALA A 59 -4.48 -3.96 19.01
N GLY A 60 -5.71 -3.43 18.97
CA GLY A 60 -6.43 -2.94 20.17
C GLY A 60 -5.92 -1.60 20.72
N ILE A 61 -5.21 -0.81 19.90
CA ILE A 61 -4.74 0.52 20.26
C ILE A 61 -5.80 1.53 19.83
N GLU A 62 -6.50 2.15 20.78
CA GLU A 62 -7.58 3.10 20.46
C GLU A 62 -7.18 4.57 20.63
N ARG A 63 -6.19 4.86 21.47
CA ARG A 63 -5.85 6.23 21.86
C ARG A 63 -4.98 6.89 20.81
N VAL A 64 -5.33 8.11 20.41
CA VAL A 64 -4.47 8.97 19.60
C VAL A 64 -4.14 10.26 20.35
N LYS A 65 -2.91 10.73 20.21
CA LYS A 65 -2.49 12.06 20.65
C LYS A 65 -2.17 12.89 19.42
N VAL A 66 -2.98 13.92 19.17
CA VAL A 66 -2.75 14.89 18.10
C VAL A 66 -1.84 15.99 18.63
N VAL A 67 -0.86 16.38 17.82
CA VAL A 67 0.04 17.49 18.06
C VAL A 67 0.05 18.32 16.78
N ASP A 68 -0.45 19.54 16.85
CA ASP A 68 -0.39 20.47 15.72
C ASP A 68 1.06 20.97 15.57
N ALA A 69 1.57 20.91 14.34
CA ALA A 69 2.92 21.33 13.99
C ALA A 69 2.91 21.97 12.59
N ASP A 70 3.81 22.91 12.37
CA ASP A 70 4.08 23.47 11.05
C ASP A 70 5.01 22.56 10.23
N GLY A 71 5.25 22.93 8.97
CA GLY A 71 6.17 22.22 8.07
C GLY A 71 7.66 22.51 8.32
N GLU A 72 7.98 23.39 9.26
CA GLU A 72 9.35 23.86 9.52
C GLU A 72 9.94 23.27 10.82
N THR A 73 9.11 22.57 11.61
CA THR A 73 9.47 22.01 12.92
C THR A 73 9.43 20.49 12.92
N ILE A 74 10.56 19.85 13.28
CA ILE A 74 10.63 18.39 13.44
C ILE A 74 9.97 17.96 14.75
N VAL A 75 8.95 17.10 14.68
CA VAL A 75 8.32 16.48 15.85
C VAL A 75 9.07 15.21 16.24
N ALA A 76 9.64 15.19 17.45
CA ALA A 76 10.32 14.02 18.02
C ALA A 76 9.46 13.33 19.08
N VAL A 77 9.13 12.05 18.87
CA VAL A 77 8.40 11.22 19.85
C VAL A 77 9.37 10.41 20.70
N ARG A 78 9.44 10.72 22.00
CA ARG A 78 10.24 9.93 22.95
C ARG A 78 9.44 8.75 23.49
N ARG A 79 9.89 7.53 23.20
CA ARG A 79 9.37 6.29 23.80
C ARG A 79 10.34 5.77 24.86
N SER A 80 9.84 5.58 26.08
CA SER A 80 10.54 4.93 27.19
C SER A 80 9.96 3.54 27.48
N GLY A 81 10.71 2.71 28.19
CA GLY A 81 10.24 1.39 28.66
C GLY A 81 10.44 0.22 27.70
N LEU A 82 11.14 0.42 26.58
CA LEU A 82 11.55 -0.68 25.70
C LEU A 82 12.88 -1.28 26.17
N SER A 83 12.98 -2.61 26.15
CA SER A 83 14.27 -3.32 26.28
C SER A 83 15.19 -3.04 25.08
N GLU A 84 16.51 -3.25 25.22
CA GLU A 84 17.45 -3.11 24.10
C GLU A 84 17.07 -3.97 22.88
N LYS A 85 16.57 -5.19 23.14
CA LYS A 85 16.07 -6.07 22.07
C LYS A 85 14.86 -5.45 21.35
N GLN A 86 13.90 -4.90 22.09
CA GLN A 86 12.73 -4.25 21.49
C GLN A 86 13.11 -2.97 20.73
N LYS A 87 14.10 -2.21 21.19
CA LYS A 87 14.61 -1.03 20.45
C LYS A 87 15.18 -1.44 19.09
N ALA A 88 16.02 -2.46 19.05
CA ALA A 88 16.56 -2.99 17.80
C ALA A 88 15.46 -3.53 16.88
N ARG A 89 14.49 -4.26 17.45
CA ARG A 89 13.36 -4.81 16.67
C ARG A 89 12.44 -3.73 16.13
N LEU A 90 12.13 -2.70 16.92
CA LEU A 90 11.33 -1.56 16.47
C LEU A 90 11.94 -0.92 15.23
N ALA A 91 13.25 -0.65 15.23
CA ALA A 91 13.94 -0.07 14.08
C ALA A 91 13.83 -0.96 12.82
N LEU A 92 13.98 -2.28 12.99
CA LEU A 92 13.88 -3.23 11.88
C LEU A 92 12.44 -3.40 11.37
N LEU A 93 11.47 -3.48 12.29
CA LEU A 93 10.05 -3.65 11.96
C LEU A 93 9.51 -2.42 11.23
N ASP A 94 9.90 -1.21 11.61
CA ASP A 94 9.50 0.02 10.93
C ASP A 94 9.93 0.00 9.46
N ASN A 95 11.21 -0.28 9.19
CA ASN A 95 11.75 -0.36 7.85
C ASN A 95 11.15 -1.53 7.05
N ARG A 96 11.12 -2.73 7.64
CA ARG A 96 10.70 -3.93 6.93
C ARG A 96 9.22 -3.94 6.60
N THR A 97 8.37 -3.41 7.48
CA THR A 97 6.95 -3.28 7.19
C THR A 97 6.69 -2.26 6.08
N ALA A 98 7.52 -1.22 5.94
CA ALA A 98 7.45 -0.29 4.81
C ALA A 98 7.88 -0.94 3.49
N GLU A 99 8.98 -1.71 3.49
CA GLU A 99 9.47 -2.45 2.33
C GLU A 99 8.48 -3.50 1.80
N LEU A 100 7.73 -4.15 2.69
CA LEU A 100 6.76 -5.18 2.31
C LEU A 100 5.45 -4.62 1.75
N ALA A 101 5.22 -3.31 1.87
CA ALA A 101 4.04 -2.69 1.28
C ALA A 101 4.30 -2.41 -0.21
N GLU A 102 3.24 -2.43 -1.01
CA GLU A 102 3.29 -2.32 -2.48
C GLU A 102 2.51 -1.09 -2.96
N TRP A 103 2.90 -0.57 -4.11
CA TRP A 103 2.20 0.56 -4.70
C TRP A 103 0.91 0.09 -5.34
N ASP A 104 -0.15 0.86 -5.15
CA ASP A 104 -1.40 0.66 -5.85
C ASP A 104 -1.34 1.34 -7.21
N ALA A 105 -1.00 0.57 -8.25
CA ALA A 105 -0.83 1.07 -9.60
C ALA A 105 -2.08 1.78 -10.14
N GLU A 106 -3.28 1.25 -9.86
CA GLU A 106 -4.55 1.84 -10.29
C GLU A 106 -4.78 3.20 -9.61
N MET A 107 -4.51 3.27 -8.29
CA MET A 107 -4.64 4.53 -7.55
C MET A 107 -3.59 5.55 -7.99
N LEU A 108 -2.35 5.13 -8.26
CA LEU A 108 -1.31 6.00 -8.79
C LEU A 108 -1.68 6.56 -10.16
N ALA A 109 -2.21 5.73 -11.06
CA ALA A 109 -2.70 6.18 -12.36
C ALA A 109 -3.83 7.22 -12.21
N SER A 110 -4.81 6.94 -11.34
CA SER A 110 -5.90 7.89 -11.04
C SER A 110 -5.40 9.21 -10.43
N LEU A 111 -4.37 9.18 -9.60
CA LEU A 111 -3.75 10.40 -9.06
C LEU A 111 -3.03 11.19 -10.16
N ALA A 112 -2.34 10.52 -11.08
CA ALA A 112 -1.68 11.17 -12.21
C ALA A 112 -2.69 11.84 -13.16
N GLU A 113 -3.81 11.17 -13.45
CA GLU A 113 -4.91 11.73 -14.26
C GLU A 113 -5.52 13.00 -13.63
N ASP A 114 -5.57 13.04 -12.29
CA ASP A 114 -6.03 14.20 -11.52
C ASP A 114 -4.98 15.31 -11.38
N GLY A 115 -3.81 15.16 -12.02
CA GLY A 115 -2.78 16.18 -12.09
C GLY A 115 -1.72 16.11 -10.98
N VAL A 116 -1.60 15.00 -10.25
CA VAL A 116 -0.46 14.79 -9.34
C VAL A 116 0.79 14.50 -10.17
N GLU A 117 1.81 15.34 -10.05
CA GLU A 117 3.09 15.16 -10.74
C GLU A 117 3.89 14.01 -10.11
N LEU A 118 4.17 12.97 -10.90
CA LEU A 118 4.92 11.78 -10.46
C LEU A 118 6.37 11.76 -10.96
N ASP A 119 6.71 12.61 -11.92
CA ASP A 119 8.01 12.59 -12.64
C ASP A 119 9.21 12.91 -11.73
N ASP A 120 9.01 13.63 -10.62
CA ASP A 120 10.05 13.92 -9.63
C ASP A 120 10.15 12.85 -8.53
N LEU A 121 9.17 11.95 -8.43
CA LEU A 121 9.09 10.92 -7.41
C LEU A 121 9.61 9.56 -7.88
N TRP A 122 9.60 9.30 -9.19
CA TRP A 122 10.09 8.06 -9.81
C TRP A 122 10.91 8.37 -11.06
N SER A 123 11.90 7.52 -11.37
CA SER A 123 12.40 7.45 -12.73
C SER A 123 11.34 6.88 -13.69
N ARG A 124 11.45 7.19 -14.98
CA ARG A 124 10.50 6.70 -16.01
C ARG A 124 10.37 5.18 -16.02
N ASP A 125 11.48 4.47 -15.87
CA ASP A 125 11.50 3.01 -15.89
C ASP A 125 10.82 2.42 -14.64
N GLU A 126 11.02 3.03 -13.47
CA GLU A 126 10.36 2.62 -12.22
C GLU A 126 8.85 2.85 -12.29
N LEU A 127 8.43 4.04 -12.76
CA LEU A 127 7.01 4.36 -12.88
C LEU A 127 6.32 3.41 -13.87
N THR A 128 6.97 3.14 -15.01
CA THR A 128 6.48 2.17 -16.00
C THR A 128 6.35 0.78 -15.39
N ALA A 129 7.33 0.32 -14.61
CA ALA A 129 7.30 -0.98 -13.94
C ALA A 129 6.19 -1.09 -12.88
N VAL A 130 5.85 0.01 -12.20
CA VAL A 130 4.73 0.05 -11.25
C VAL A 130 3.39 0.03 -11.99
N LEU A 131 3.22 0.84 -13.02
CA LEU A 131 1.95 0.96 -13.76
C LEU A 131 1.64 -0.28 -14.62
N ASN A 132 2.65 -0.93 -15.20
CA ASN A 132 2.48 -2.16 -16.00
C ASN A 132 2.08 -3.40 -15.17
N GLN A 133 1.90 -3.27 -13.85
CA GLN A 133 1.27 -4.31 -13.04
C GLN A 133 -0.24 -4.42 -13.31
N VAL A 134 -0.83 -3.43 -13.98
CA VAL A 134 -2.22 -3.46 -14.45
C VAL A 134 -2.22 -4.02 -15.88
N PRO A 135 -2.95 -5.12 -16.16
CA PRO A 135 -3.17 -5.56 -17.53
C PRO A 135 -3.86 -4.44 -18.31
N THR A 136 -3.28 -4.04 -19.44
CA THR A 136 -3.93 -3.13 -20.37
C THR A 136 -5.13 -3.85 -20.98
N TYR A 137 -6.34 -3.50 -20.55
CA TYR A 137 -7.60 -3.99 -21.13
C TYR A 137 -8.02 -3.20 -22.38
N GLU A 138 -7.05 -2.58 -23.06
CA GLU A 138 -7.32 -1.93 -24.33
C GLU A 138 -7.79 -2.99 -25.34
N PRO A 139 -8.84 -2.69 -26.12
CA PRO A 139 -9.30 -3.61 -27.15
C PRO A 139 -8.16 -3.82 -28.15
N VAL A 140 -7.71 -5.06 -28.26
CA VAL A 140 -6.75 -5.46 -29.29
C VAL A 140 -7.36 -5.25 -30.68
N GLY A 141 -6.52 -4.99 -31.67
CA GLY A 141 -6.96 -4.77 -33.05
C GLY A 141 -7.78 -5.96 -33.61
N PRO A 142 -8.53 -5.76 -34.71
CA PRO A 142 -9.34 -6.82 -35.32
C PRO A 142 -8.56 -8.08 -35.66
N ASP A 143 -7.26 -7.94 -35.94
CA ASP A 143 -6.35 -9.03 -36.32
C ASP A 143 -5.91 -9.89 -35.10
N GLU A 144 -5.94 -9.32 -33.90
CA GLU A 144 -5.63 -10.01 -32.64
C GLU A 144 -6.90 -10.56 -31.96
N GLN A 145 -8.06 -10.06 -32.37
CA GLN A 145 -9.35 -10.60 -31.94
C GLN A 145 -9.63 -11.89 -32.72
N GLY A 146 -9.60 -13.02 -32.00
CA GLY A 146 -9.89 -14.33 -32.59
C GLY A 146 -11.22 -14.33 -33.36
N ARG A 147 -11.21 -14.93 -34.55
CA ARG A 147 -12.40 -15.03 -35.40
C ARG A 147 -13.51 -15.81 -34.70
N LEU A 148 -14.60 -15.11 -34.35
CA LEU A 148 -15.74 -15.70 -33.62
C LEU A 148 -16.49 -16.80 -34.40
N ASP A 149 -16.31 -16.85 -35.72
CA ASP A 149 -16.92 -17.87 -36.59
C ASP A 149 -16.04 -19.12 -36.76
N GLN A 150 -14.83 -19.13 -36.17
CA GLN A 150 -13.91 -20.25 -36.24
C GLN A 150 -13.53 -20.70 -34.83
N LYS A 151 -13.75 -21.96 -34.52
CA LYS A 151 -13.27 -22.53 -33.27
C LYS A 151 -11.75 -22.72 -33.37
N ALA A 152 -11.04 -22.26 -32.35
CA ALA A 152 -9.60 -22.46 -32.25
C ALA A 152 -9.28 -23.95 -32.14
N THR A 153 -8.25 -24.39 -32.88
CA THR A 153 -7.71 -25.75 -32.73
C THR A 153 -7.05 -25.86 -31.36
N VAL A 154 -7.48 -26.84 -30.58
CA VAL A 154 -6.97 -27.10 -29.23
C VAL A 154 -6.12 -28.37 -29.29
N LYS A 155 -4.95 -28.31 -28.67
CA LYS A 155 -4.08 -29.48 -28.49
C LYS A 155 -4.38 -30.15 -27.17
N CYS A 156 -4.73 -31.43 -27.20
CA CYS A 156 -4.91 -32.22 -26.00
C CYS A 156 -3.59 -32.26 -25.21
N PRO A 157 -3.56 -31.82 -23.94
CA PRO A 157 -2.33 -31.79 -23.14
C PRO A 157 -1.84 -33.19 -22.73
N GLU A 158 -2.70 -34.21 -22.81
CA GLU A 158 -2.38 -35.57 -22.38
C GLU A 158 -1.82 -36.43 -23.52
N CYS A 159 -2.43 -36.37 -24.71
CA CYS A 159 -2.04 -37.21 -25.85
C CYS A 159 -1.45 -36.43 -27.04
N GLY A 160 -1.44 -35.10 -26.99
CA GLY A 160 -0.90 -34.23 -28.03
C GLY A 160 -1.74 -34.17 -29.31
N HIS A 161 -2.90 -34.81 -29.36
CA HIS A 161 -3.80 -34.77 -30.50
C HIS A 161 -4.43 -33.38 -30.64
N GLU A 162 -4.40 -32.82 -31.85
CA GLU A 162 -5.00 -31.54 -32.18
C GLU A 162 -6.42 -31.76 -32.72
N PHE A 163 -7.40 -31.09 -32.12
CA PHE A 163 -8.78 -31.16 -32.54
C PHE A 163 -9.44 -29.78 -32.47
N THR A 164 -10.42 -29.56 -33.33
CA THR A 164 -11.28 -28.39 -33.28
C THR A 164 -12.59 -28.81 -32.60
N PRO A 165 -12.97 -28.21 -31.45
CA PRO A 165 -14.18 -28.59 -30.70
C PRO A 165 -15.50 -28.42 -31.47
#